data_AF-A0A2A5A4V1-F1
#
_entry.id   AF-A0A2A5A4V1-F1
#
_cell.length_a   1.000
_cell.length_b   1.000
_cell.length_c   1.000
_cell.angle_alpha   90.00
_cell.angle_beta   90.00
_cell.angle_gamma   90.00
#
_symmetry.space_group_name_H-M   'P 1'
#
loop_
_entity.id
_entity.type
_entity.pdbx_description
1 polymer ?
#
loop_
_entity_poly.entity_id
_entity_poly.type
_entity_poly.pdbx_seq_one_letter_code
_entity_poly.pdbx_strand_id
1 'polypeptide(L)'
;MKNKLITICIIVLIITSGYSKQDESKTTADIDEQTTEITTAKKEVDEAKTKDTKEIKDSISTDVKNIDGVFYSIQVGVYSKQVSARQLNNVTPLNSEIISGGLIRYTSGVYKTLSEANAAKDRIRGLGISDAFVVAYNGGTKITVAEARAKELANELAAAKKAAAEKEADELAAKKITDEKVAAAKKAAAERAVAERLAAELAAKKAVEELVAAEEAAKAAKIAELNKAVAEAAATELVAQQSVICQRKYADSQEKYRAGQYVETVAILEEMLQMDGCDEELSSKAQYYIGYNYANDQFKLEQARKAYQKVVDIYPAGLKYVEYSKLKLASYLTSDEAEAAYKAGNFTEAVALREKVVQQKKCDNELAAKNQYLAGYIYQIKLDDLVKTKAAYNKVITLHPKSEYATKAQNKLAGL
;
A
#
# COMPACT_ATOMS: atom_id res chain seq x y z
N MET A 1 -5.66 25.64 -23.35
CA MET A 1 -5.25 25.24 -24.72
C MET A 1 -4.25 24.10 -24.62
N LYS A 2 -4.61 22.92 -25.14
CA LYS A 2 -3.66 21.81 -25.33
C LYS A 2 -3.04 21.96 -26.72
N ASN A 3 -1.72 21.73 -26.84
CA ASN A 3 -1.09 21.00 -27.96
C ASN A 3 0.44 21.08 -27.86
N LYS A 4 1.08 19.93 -27.63
CA LYS A 4 2.30 19.58 -28.36
C LYS A 4 2.02 18.24 -29.03
N LEU A 5 1.83 18.31 -30.34
CA LEU A 5 1.66 17.15 -31.19
C LEU A 5 3.04 16.56 -31.49
N ILE A 6 3.09 15.23 -31.48
CA ILE A 6 4.19 14.35 -31.88
C ILE A 6 4.61 14.65 -33.35
N THR A 7 5.84 14.29 -33.79
CA THR A 7 6.13 13.54 -35.06
C THR A 7 7.55 13.74 -35.66
N ILE A 8 8.39 12.70 -35.52
CA ILE A 8 9.27 12.04 -36.55
C ILE A 8 10.59 12.69 -37.08
N CYS A 9 11.70 11.95 -36.81
CA CYS A 9 12.86 11.51 -37.62
C CYS A 9 13.70 12.41 -38.58
N ILE A 10 14.82 11.79 -39.04
CA ILE A 10 15.80 12.15 -40.11
C ILE A 10 16.95 13.04 -39.56
N ILE A 11 18.17 12.52 -39.33
CA ILE A 11 19.27 12.09 -40.25
C ILE A 11 19.99 13.29 -40.91
N VAL A 12 21.28 13.10 -41.25
CA VAL A 12 22.29 14.04 -41.83
C VAL A 12 23.10 14.77 -40.74
N LEU A 13 24.39 14.52 -40.44
CA LEU A 13 25.57 13.95 -41.13
C LEU A 13 26.43 15.00 -41.90
N ILE A 14 27.73 15.10 -41.53
CA ILE A 14 28.86 15.83 -42.20
C ILE A 14 28.74 17.38 -42.24
N ILE A 15 29.76 18.28 -42.33
CA ILE A 15 31.24 18.29 -42.53
C ILE A 15 31.79 19.55 -41.79
N THR A 16 33.02 19.65 -41.25
CA THR A 16 34.41 19.80 -41.82
C THR A 16 35.37 20.01 -40.61
N SER A 17 36.71 19.97 -40.62
CA SER A 17 37.85 19.45 -41.43
C SER A 17 39.13 19.82 -40.60
N GLY A 18 40.31 19.17 -40.60
CA GLY A 18 40.89 18.04 -41.34
C GLY A 18 42.39 17.87 -40.91
N TYR A 19 43.20 17.08 -41.65
CA TYR A 19 44.63 16.74 -41.37
C TYR A 19 44.93 15.91 -40.09
N SER A 20 45.96 15.05 -40.00
CA SER A 20 46.69 14.19 -40.97
C SER A 20 47.59 13.17 -40.22
N LYS A 21 47.98 12.07 -40.90
CA LYS A 21 48.93 10.98 -40.52
C LYS A 21 50.18 11.42 -39.70
N GLN A 22 50.83 10.60 -38.86
CA GLN A 22 51.63 9.36 -39.10
C GLN A 22 51.98 8.72 -37.72
N ASP A 23 52.44 7.47 -37.53
CA ASP A 23 52.72 6.34 -38.45
C ASP A 23 52.62 4.98 -37.71
N GLU A 24 52.41 3.88 -38.45
CA GLU A 24 52.74 2.50 -38.03
C GLU A 24 54.01 2.07 -38.77
N SER A 25 54.92 1.23 -38.26
CA SER A 25 54.80 -0.24 -38.16
C SER A 25 56.24 -0.78 -37.99
N LYS A 26 56.52 -1.93 -37.38
CA LYS A 26 56.61 -3.31 -37.95
C LYS A 26 57.58 -4.09 -37.02
N THR A 27 57.70 -5.42 -36.92
CA THR A 27 56.84 -6.59 -37.21
C THR A 27 57.64 -7.87 -36.83
N THR A 28 56.95 -8.99 -36.56
CA THR A 28 57.42 -10.41 -36.53
C THR A 28 58.53 -10.88 -35.55
N ALA A 29 58.09 -11.75 -34.63
CA ALA A 29 58.36 -13.20 -34.58
C ALA A 29 59.71 -13.82 -34.17
N ASP A 30 59.55 -14.95 -33.47
CA ASP A 30 60.34 -16.18 -33.41
C ASP A 30 61.64 -16.28 -32.57
N ILE A 31 61.55 -17.24 -31.62
CA ILE A 31 62.39 -18.44 -31.45
C ILE A 31 63.89 -18.29 -31.11
N ASP A 32 64.16 -18.84 -29.92
CA ASP A 32 65.36 -19.53 -29.41
C ASP A 32 66.66 -18.80 -29.00
N GLU A 33 67.22 -19.44 -27.98
CA GLU A 33 68.63 -19.78 -27.82
C GLU A 33 69.66 -18.79 -27.22
N GLN A 34 70.30 -19.31 -26.16
CA GLN A 34 71.64 -19.03 -25.63
C GLN A 34 71.93 -17.69 -24.87
N THR A 35 72.85 -17.65 -23.89
CA THR A 35 73.39 -18.64 -22.92
C THR A 35 74.43 -17.92 -22.03
N THR A 36 74.74 -18.48 -20.85
CA THR A 36 75.83 -18.07 -19.92
C THR A 36 75.68 -16.67 -19.30
N GLU A 37 76.11 -16.42 -18.06
CA GLU A 37 77.21 -17.05 -17.32
C GLU A 37 76.78 -17.65 -15.96
N ILE A 38 77.10 -18.94 -15.76
CA ILE A 38 77.29 -19.51 -14.42
C ILE A 38 78.70 -20.08 -14.39
N THR A 39 79.54 -19.49 -13.55
CA THR A 39 80.95 -19.86 -13.41
C THR A 39 81.08 -21.20 -12.68
N THR A 40 81.62 -22.18 -13.40
CA THR A 40 82.53 -23.25 -12.95
C THR A 40 83.20 -23.00 -11.57
N ALA A 41 83.47 -23.98 -10.70
CA ALA A 41 83.42 -25.45 -10.75
C ALA A 41 83.20 -25.96 -9.28
N LYS A 42 83.15 -27.24 -8.91
CA LYS A 42 83.84 -28.44 -9.42
C LYS A 42 83.17 -29.71 -8.87
N LYS A 43 83.15 -30.78 -9.66
CA LYS A 43 82.55 -32.08 -9.33
C LYS A 43 83.64 -33.11 -8.99
N GLU A 44 83.24 -34.19 -8.29
CA GLU A 44 83.93 -35.50 -8.18
C GLU A 44 85.32 -35.57 -7.53
N VAL A 45 85.54 -36.57 -6.66
CA VAL A 45 86.19 -37.85 -7.03
C VAL A 45 85.66 -38.96 -6.12
N ASP A 46 85.44 -40.13 -6.71
CA ASP A 46 84.90 -41.34 -6.11
C ASP A 46 85.88 -42.17 -5.25
N GLU A 47 85.26 -42.96 -4.38
CA GLU A 47 85.55 -44.35 -4.00
C GLU A 47 86.92 -44.86 -3.50
N ALA A 48 86.79 -45.65 -2.44
CA ALA A 48 87.42 -46.95 -2.20
C ALA A 48 88.96 -47.08 -2.09
N LYS A 49 89.39 -47.41 -0.87
CA LYS A 49 90.22 -48.62 -0.71
C LYS A 49 89.89 -49.43 0.54
N THR A 50 89.25 -50.56 0.26
CA THR A 50 89.19 -51.81 1.02
C THR A 50 90.31 -52.01 2.06
N LYS A 51 89.94 -52.44 3.27
CA LYS A 51 90.86 -52.75 4.36
C LYS A 51 90.62 -54.18 4.86
N ASP A 52 91.70 -54.97 4.95
CA ASP A 52 91.68 -56.39 5.30
C ASP A 52 90.71 -56.77 6.43
N THR A 53 89.77 -57.66 6.10
CA THR A 53 88.84 -58.30 7.03
C THR A 53 89.42 -59.61 7.54
N LYS A 54 90.33 -59.51 8.50
CA LYS A 54 90.56 -60.57 9.49
C LYS A 54 89.85 -60.17 10.79
N GLU A 55 88.75 -60.87 11.07
CA GLU A 55 87.97 -60.82 12.32
C GLU A 55 88.46 -61.93 13.25
N ILE A 56 88.32 -61.75 14.57
CA ILE A 56 88.75 -62.74 15.57
C ILE A 56 87.53 -63.51 16.09
N LYS A 57 87.44 -64.79 15.73
CA LYS A 57 86.42 -65.69 16.28
C LYS A 57 86.92 -66.38 17.55
N ASP A 58 87.12 -65.60 18.62
CA ASP A 58 87.47 -66.12 19.96
C ASP A 58 86.24 -66.42 20.83
N SER A 59 85.03 -66.13 20.36
CA SER A 59 83.75 -66.35 21.05
C SER A 59 83.57 -65.60 22.37
N ILE A 60 84.49 -64.68 22.73
CA ILE A 60 84.43 -63.88 23.96
C ILE A 60 84.40 -62.37 23.71
N SER A 61 84.59 -61.92 22.46
CA SER A 61 84.66 -60.51 22.09
C SER A 61 83.87 -60.18 20.82
N THR A 62 83.43 -58.92 20.70
CA THR A 62 82.83 -58.35 19.48
C THR A 62 83.88 -57.56 18.69
N ASP A 63 84.00 -57.74 17.37
CA ASP A 63 84.91 -56.88 16.57
C ASP A 63 84.41 -55.43 16.61
N VAL A 64 85.30 -54.49 16.96
CA VAL A 64 84.98 -53.05 17.06
C VAL A 64 84.46 -52.47 15.74
N LYS A 65 84.80 -53.07 14.59
CA LYS A 65 84.29 -52.72 13.25
C LYS A 65 82.77 -52.81 13.13
N ASN A 66 82.12 -53.62 13.96
CA ASN A 66 80.67 -53.82 13.96
C ASN A 66 79.91 -52.81 14.85
N ILE A 67 80.58 -51.74 15.32
CA ILE A 67 79.99 -50.71 16.17
C ILE A 67 80.00 -49.36 15.45
N ASP A 68 78.80 -48.89 15.11
CA ASP A 68 78.56 -47.64 14.40
C ASP A 68 78.73 -46.39 15.28
N GLY A 69 79.01 -45.26 14.61
CA GLY A 69 79.12 -43.95 15.23
C GLY A 69 80.39 -43.78 16.07
N VAL A 70 80.43 -42.68 16.83
CA VAL A 70 81.53 -42.36 17.75
C VAL A 70 81.25 -43.00 19.10
N PHE A 71 82.22 -43.76 19.61
CA PHE A 71 82.16 -44.35 20.93
C PHE A 71 83.53 -44.45 21.58
N TYR A 72 83.52 -44.56 22.90
CA TYR A 72 84.70 -44.81 23.73
C TYR A 72 84.65 -46.24 24.28
N SER A 73 85.82 -46.83 24.49
CA SER A 73 86.00 -48.19 25.03
C SER A 73 87.30 -48.26 25.84
N ILE A 74 87.48 -49.27 26.68
CA ILE A 74 88.63 -49.34 27.60
C ILE A 74 89.56 -50.46 27.14
N GLN A 75 90.78 -50.14 26.71
CA GLN A 75 91.76 -51.15 26.34
C GLN A 75 92.21 -51.94 27.58
N VAL A 76 92.10 -53.27 27.53
CA VAL A 76 92.43 -54.19 28.65
C VAL A 76 93.66 -55.06 28.39
N GLY A 77 94.17 -55.08 27.16
CA GLY A 77 95.45 -55.72 26.85
C GLY A 77 95.70 -55.89 25.35
N VAL A 78 96.93 -56.27 25.00
CA VAL A 78 97.36 -56.59 23.63
C VAL A 78 98.21 -57.86 23.65
N TYR A 79 97.85 -58.85 22.84
CA TYR A 79 98.45 -60.19 22.88
C TYR A 79 98.77 -60.71 21.48
N SER A 80 99.81 -61.56 21.36
CA SER A 80 100.19 -62.22 20.10
C SER A 80 99.40 -63.48 19.78
N LYS A 81 98.51 -63.90 20.69
CA LYS A 81 97.60 -65.05 20.57
C LYS A 81 96.29 -64.70 21.26
N GLN A 82 95.22 -65.41 20.92
CA GLN A 82 93.95 -65.33 21.66
C GLN A 82 94.17 -65.66 23.15
N VAL A 83 93.44 -64.98 24.01
CA VAL A 83 93.46 -65.19 25.47
C VAL A 83 92.07 -65.51 25.97
N SER A 84 91.98 -66.31 27.04
CA SER A 84 90.71 -66.58 27.72
C SER A 84 90.26 -65.39 28.57
N ALA A 85 88.95 -65.26 28.81
CA ALA A 85 88.41 -64.23 29.70
C ALA A 85 89.07 -64.22 31.09
N ARG A 86 89.48 -65.38 31.62
CA ARG A 86 90.22 -65.50 32.89
C ARG A 86 91.57 -64.76 32.87
N GLN A 87 92.27 -64.75 31.73
CA GLN A 87 93.53 -64.02 31.56
C GLN A 87 93.33 -62.50 31.44
N LEU A 88 92.08 -62.06 31.23
CA LEU A 88 91.63 -60.67 31.24
C LEU A 88 90.80 -60.35 32.51
N ASN A 89 91.10 -61.03 33.62
CA ASN A 89 90.43 -60.91 34.93
C ASN A 89 88.88 -61.00 34.88
N ASN A 90 88.35 -61.69 33.87
CA ASN A 90 86.91 -61.83 33.56
C ASN A 90 86.20 -60.49 33.27
N VAL A 91 86.90 -59.47 32.78
CA VAL A 91 86.27 -58.23 32.29
C VAL A 91 85.33 -58.55 31.13
N THR A 92 84.11 -58.00 31.18
CA THR A 92 83.03 -58.22 30.21
C THR A 92 82.12 -56.99 30.16
N PRO A 93 81.51 -56.64 29.00
CA PRO A 93 81.74 -57.23 27.68
C PRO A 93 83.10 -56.83 27.12
N LEU A 94 83.68 -57.68 26.27
CA LEU A 94 84.91 -57.40 25.52
C LEU A 94 84.59 -57.04 24.08
N ASN A 95 85.39 -56.14 23.51
CA ASN A 95 85.52 -55.97 22.06
C ASN A 95 86.97 -56.30 21.65
N SER A 96 87.21 -56.57 20.38
CA SER A 96 88.55 -56.85 19.86
C SER A 96 88.85 -56.18 18.52
N GLU A 97 90.14 -56.02 18.22
CA GLU A 97 90.64 -55.71 16.87
C GLU A 97 92.00 -56.37 16.63
N ILE A 98 92.24 -56.84 15.41
CA ILE A 98 93.59 -57.18 14.95
C ILE A 98 94.31 -55.89 14.58
N ILE A 99 95.48 -55.66 15.18
CA ILE A 99 96.34 -54.52 14.90
C ILE A 99 97.60 -54.95 14.13
N SER A 100 98.36 -53.96 13.64
CA SER A 100 99.62 -54.17 12.92
C SER A 100 100.55 -55.14 13.65
N GLY A 101 101.19 -56.03 12.90
CA GLY A 101 102.03 -57.11 13.44
C GLY A 101 101.27 -58.38 13.84
N GLY A 102 99.97 -58.48 13.57
CA GLY A 102 99.16 -59.66 13.89
C GLY A 102 98.80 -59.79 15.37
N LEU A 103 99.01 -58.73 16.15
CA LEU A 103 98.62 -58.67 17.55
C LEU A 103 97.11 -58.43 17.67
N ILE A 104 96.53 -58.94 18.75
CA ILE A 104 95.13 -58.79 19.10
C ILE A 104 95.03 -57.75 20.23
N ARG A 105 94.30 -56.67 20.00
CA ARG A 105 93.92 -55.73 21.07
C ARG A 105 92.54 -56.11 21.60
N TYR A 106 92.42 -56.24 22.91
CA TYR A 106 91.14 -56.36 23.60
C TYR A 106 90.77 -55.02 24.26
N THR A 107 89.50 -54.64 24.12
CA THR A 107 88.88 -53.51 24.80
C THR A 107 87.61 -53.95 25.53
N SER A 108 86.98 -53.07 26.30
CA SER A 108 85.75 -53.37 27.03
C SER A 108 84.76 -52.21 27.01
N GLY A 109 83.49 -52.56 26.81
CA GLY A 109 82.35 -51.65 26.78
C GLY A 109 82.28 -50.72 25.57
N VAL A 110 81.14 -50.04 25.46
CA VAL A 110 80.82 -49.06 24.41
C VAL A 110 80.11 -47.90 25.10
N TYR A 111 80.75 -46.73 25.12
CA TYR A 111 80.30 -45.56 25.87
C TYR A 111 80.11 -44.37 24.93
N LYS A 112 79.03 -43.59 25.13
CA LYS A 112 78.70 -42.45 24.25
C LYS A 112 79.48 -41.20 24.66
N THR A 113 79.79 -41.07 25.95
CA THR A 113 80.51 -39.90 26.49
C THR A 113 81.87 -40.28 27.06
N LEU A 114 82.82 -39.34 27.02
CA LEU A 114 84.14 -39.52 27.63
C LEU A 114 84.05 -39.69 29.16
N SER A 115 82.98 -39.18 29.79
CA SER A 115 82.74 -39.31 31.23
C SER A 115 82.40 -40.76 31.60
N GLU A 116 81.44 -41.37 30.90
CA GLU A 116 81.07 -42.78 31.05
C GLU A 116 82.28 -43.72 30.91
N ALA A 117 83.11 -43.47 29.89
CA ALA A 117 84.30 -44.26 29.60
C ALA A 117 85.36 -44.16 30.70
N ASN A 118 85.56 -42.98 31.29
CA ASN A 118 86.48 -42.82 32.41
C ASN A 118 86.00 -43.57 33.65
N ALA A 119 84.70 -43.49 33.98
CA ALA A 119 84.12 -44.24 35.09
C ALA A 119 84.25 -45.77 34.88
N ALA A 120 84.16 -46.25 33.65
CA ALA A 120 84.39 -47.66 33.31
C ALA A 120 85.88 -48.06 33.40
N LYS A 121 86.80 -47.21 32.92
CA LYS A 121 88.26 -47.39 33.06
C LYS A 121 88.66 -47.58 34.52
N ASP A 122 88.13 -46.74 35.42
CA ASP A 122 88.46 -46.81 36.84
C ASP A 122 87.93 -48.09 37.51
N ARG A 123 86.73 -48.57 37.12
CA ARG A 123 86.22 -49.89 37.55
C ARG A 123 87.10 -51.04 37.05
N ILE A 124 87.52 -51.02 35.79
CA ILE A 124 88.35 -52.07 35.17
C ILE A 124 89.75 -52.13 35.81
N ARG A 125 90.33 -50.98 36.16
CA ARG A 125 91.58 -50.92 36.95
C ARG A 125 91.40 -51.55 38.33
N GLY A 126 90.26 -51.34 38.97
CA GLY A 126 89.88 -51.99 40.23
C GLY A 126 89.77 -53.53 40.15
N LEU A 127 89.57 -54.09 38.95
CA LEU A 127 89.61 -55.54 38.69
C LEU A 127 91.03 -56.08 38.44
N GLY A 128 92.08 -55.29 38.68
CA GLY A 128 93.48 -55.70 38.60
C GLY A 128 94.16 -55.47 37.25
N ILE A 129 93.50 -54.83 36.28
CA ILE A 129 94.11 -54.41 35.01
C ILE A 129 94.55 -52.94 35.14
N SER A 130 95.63 -52.73 35.89
CA SER A 130 96.07 -51.39 36.33
C SER A 130 96.49 -50.45 35.19
N ASP A 131 96.94 -51.01 34.06
CA ASP A 131 97.36 -50.28 32.86
C ASP A 131 96.20 -49.91 31.92
N ALA A 132 94.97 -50.38 32.18
CA ALA A 132 93.82 -50.15 31.32
C ALA A 132 93.55 -48.66 31.05
N PHE A 133 93.22 -48.27 29.82
CA PHE A 133 93.03 -46.87 29.44
C PHE A 133 91.93 -46.68 28.38
N VAL A 134 91.34 -45.48 28.33
CA VAL A 134 90.28 -45.16 27.35
C VAL A 134 90.87 -45.02 25.96
N VAL A 135 90.26 -45.70 25.01
CA VAL A 135 90.42 -45.54 23.56
C VAL A 135 89.10 -45.06 22.97
N ALA A 136 89.14 -44.44 21.79
CA ALA A 136 87.95 -44.01 21.07
C ALA A 136 87.92 -44.60 19.66
N TYR A 137 86.72 -44.81 19.14
CA TYR A 137 86.45 -45.35 17.81
C TYR A 137 85.38 -44.51 17.13
N ASN A 138 85.38 -44.53 15.80
CA ASN A 138 84.35 -43.94 14.95
C ASN A 138 84.07 -44.90 13.79
N GLY A 139 82.89 -45.54 13.78
CA GLY A 139 82.59 -46.63 12.83
C GLY A 139 83.64 -47.74 12.92
N GLY A 140 83.93 -48.18 14.15
CA GLY A 140 84.97 -49.14 14.49
C GLY A 140 86.42 -48.81 14.10
N THR A 141 86.71 -47.65 13.51
CA THR A 141 88.10 -47.22 13.29
C THR A 141 88.58 -46.41 14.49
N LYS A 142 89.72 -46.79 15.08
CA LYS A 142 90.29 -46.07 16.24
C LYS A 142 90.63 -44.62 15.88
N ILE A 143 90.13 -43.69 16.68
CA ILE A 143 90.41 -42.25 16.61
C ILE A 143 90.97 -41.73 17.94
N THR A 144 91.41 -40.48 17.97
CA THR A 144 91.80 -39.85 19.24
C THR A 144 90.57 -39.53 20.11
N VAL A 145 90.79 -39.50 21.42
CA VAL A 145 89.76 -39.08 22.39
C VAL A 145 89.30 -37.63 22.15
N ALA A 146 90.17 -36.77 21.64
CA ALA A 146 89.83 -35.38 21.30
C ALA A 146 88.91 -35.28 20.07
N GLU A 147 89.18 -36.02 19.00
CA GLU A 147 88.30 -36.10 17.82
C GLU A 147 86.92 -36.68 18.17
N ALA A 148 86.90 -37.69 19.04
CA ALA A 148 85.65 -38.26 19.53
C ALA A 148 84.82 -37.22 20.30
N ARG A 149 85.46 -36.46 21.19
CA ARG A 149 84.81 -35.39 21.96
C ARG A 149 84.31 -34.26 21.06
N ALA A 150 85.06 -33.88 20.03
CA ALA A 150 84.61 -32.86 19.07
C ALA A 150 83.34 -33.29 18.30
N LYS A 151 83.27 -34.57 17.90
CA LYS A 151 82.07 -35.12 17.22
C LYS A 151 80.87 -35.29 18.16
N GLU A 152 81.12 -35.62 19.43
CA GLU A 152 80.10 -35.66 20.48
C GLU A 152 79.38 -34.31 20.61
N LEU A 153 80.13 -33.21 20.77
CA LEU A 153 79.57 -31.85 20.86
C LEU A 153 78.85 -31.39 19.57
N ALA A 154 79.35 -31.79 18.39
CA ALA A 154 78.74 -31.41 17.12
C ALA A 154 77.31 -31.97 16.96
N ASN A 155 77.06 -33.19 17.45
CA ASN A 155 75.75 -33.82 17.40
C ASN A 155 74.74 -33.15 18.35
N GLU A 156 75.18 -32.72 19.54
CA GLU A 156 74.33 -31.98 20.50
C GLU A 156 73.85 -30.65 19.91
N LEU A 157 74.73 -29.91 19.22
CA LEU A 157 74.40 -28.62 18.60
C LEU A 157 73.39 -28.76 17.43
N ALA A 158 73.44 -29.87 16.69
CA ALA A 158 72.50 -30.13 15.60
C ALA A 158 71.07 -30.35 16.10
N ALA A 159 70.90 -31.05 17.22
CA ALA A 159 69.58 -31.29 17.83
C ALA A 159 68.93 -29.98 18.31
N ALA A 160 69.71 -29.08 18.92
CA ALA A 160 69.21 -27.79 19.43
C ALA A 160 68.65 -26.88 18.32
N LYS A 161 69.26 -26.87 17.12
CA LYS A 161 68.82 -26.03 16.00
C LYS A 161 67.46 -26.45 15.42
N LYS A 162 67.13 -27.74 15.44
CA LYS A 162 65.85 -28.24 14.89
C LYS A 162 64.64 -27.74 15.71
N ALA A 163 64.76 -27.71 17.03
CA ALA A 163 63.67 -27.33 17.94
C ALA A 163 63.30 -25.82 17.88
N ALA A 164 64.16 -24.97 17.31
CA ALA A 164 63.89 -23.53 17.19
C ALA A 164 62.96 -23.22 16.00
N ALA A 165 63.12 -23.92 14.87
CA ALA A 165 62.40 -23.62 13.63
C ALA A 165 60.90 -23.97 13.67
N GLU A 166 60.52 -24.99 14.44
CA GLU A 166 59.13 -25.45 14.53
C GLU A 166 58.22 -24.47 15.31
N LYS A 167 58.78 -23.59 16.16
CA LYS A 167 57.99 -22.60 16.94
C LYS A 167 57.60 -21.34 16.16
N GLU A 168 58.33 -20.98 15.10
CA GLU A 168 58.13 -19.70 14.40
C GLU A 168 57.03 -19.79 13.32
N ALA A 169 56.68 -21.00 12.88
CA ALA A 169 55.68 -21.24 11.84
C ALA A 169 54.22 -21.07 12.32
N ASP A 170 53.92 -21.48 13.56
CA ASP A 170 52.54 -21.53 14.08
C ASP A 170 51.98 -20.14 14.43
N GLU A 171 52.82 -19.18 14.82
CA GLU A 171 52.36 -17.85 15.24
C GLU A 171 51.87 -16.98 14.05
N LEU A 172 52.46 -17.16 12.86
CA LEU A 172 52.13 -16.38 11.67
C LEU A 172 50.78 -16.75 11.04
N ALA A 173 50.34 -18.01 11.20
CA ALA A 173 49.10 -18.52 10.62
C ALA A 173 47.83 -17.97 11.31
N ALA A 174 47.87 -17.77 12.62
CA ALA A 174 46.70 -17.36 13.41
C ALA A 174 46.20 -15.94 13.07
N LYS A 175 47.10 -15.01 12.75
CA LYS A 175 46.78 -13.58 12.63
C LYS A 175 45.96 -13.21 11.39
N LYS A 176 46.19 -13.87 10.25
CA LYS A 176 45.54 -13.54 8.97
C LYS A 176 44.03 -13.86 8.93
N ILE A 177 43.59 -14.89 9.67
CA ILE A 177 42.19 -15.37 9.63
C ILE A 177 41.23 -14.41 10.36
N THR A 178 41.74 -13.60 11.29
CA THR A 178 40.95 -12.66 12.09
C THR A 178 40.53 -11.40 11.32
N ASP A 179 41.42 -10.81 10.54
CA ASP A 179 41.19 -9.49 9.94
C ASP A 179 40.18 -9.52 8.79
N GLU A 180 40.19 -10.56 7.94
CA GLU A 180 39.23 -10.73 6.85
C GLU A 180 37.79 -10.90 7.35
N LYS A 181 37.60 -11.64 8.45
CA LYS A 181 36.27 -11.88 9.04
C LYS A 181 35.66 -10.59 9.60
N VAL A 182 36.46 -9.71 10.19
CA VAL A 182 36.00 -8.40 10.69
C VAL A 182 35.62 -7.46 9.54
N ALA A 183 36.37 -7.48 8.43
CA ALA A 183 36.06 -6.70 7.24
C ALA A 183 34.73 -7.15 6.59
N ALA A 184 34.54 -8.47 6.43
CA ALA A 184 33.31 -9.04 5.88
C ALA A 184 32.07 -8.71 6.74
N ALA A 185 32.19 -8.83 8.07
CA ALA A 185 31.09 -8.51 8.99
C ALA A 185 30.68 -7.02 8.93
N LYS A 186 31.65 -6.10 8.84
CA LYS A 186 31.40 -4.66 8.70
C LYS A 186 30.68 -4.32 7.39
N LYS A 187 31.07 -4.96 6.27
CA LYS A 187 30.40 -4.79 4.98
C LYS A 187 28.95 -5.26 5.02
N ALA A 188 28.70 -6.47 5.53
CA ALA A 188 27.35 -7.02 5.66
C ALA A 188 26.44 -6.16 6.58
N ALA A 189 26.99 -5.60 7.65
CA ALA A 189 26.26 -4.69 8.54
C ALA A 189 25.88 -3.36 7.82
N ALA A 190 26.77 -2.80 7.02
CA ALA A 190 26.50 -1.60 6.24
C ALA A 190 25.45 -1.82 5.15
N GLU A 191 25.54 -2.92 4.40
CA GLU A 191 24.58 -3.29 3.36
C GLU A 191 23.18 -3.54 3.95
N ARG A 192 23.10 -4.19 5.12
CA ARG A 192 21.85 -4.36 5.86
C ARG A 192 21.25 -3.03 6.32
N ALA A 193 22.05 -2.11 6.86
CA ALA A 193 21.57 -0.80 7.29
C ALA A 193 21.03 0.04 6.13
N VAL A 194 21.63 -0.07 4.93
CA VAL A 194 21.11 0.56 3.71
C VAL A 194 19.76 -0.06 3.29
N ALA A 195 19.64 -1.39 3.33
CA ALA A 195 18.39 -2.08 3.01
C ALA A 195 17.25 -1.72 3.98
N GLU A 196 17.52 -1.68 5.28
CA GLU A 196 16.54 -1.28 6.31
C GLU A 196 16.08 0.18 6.13
N ARG A 197 17.00 1.10 5.78
CA ARG A 197 16.67 2.50 5.47
C ARG A 197 15.79 2.64 4.22
N LEU A 198 16.09 1.90 3.14
CA LEU A 198 15.30 1.92 1.91
C LEU A 198 13.89 1.33 2.13
N ALA A 199 13.77 0.28 2.94
CA ALA A 199 12.48 -0.28 3.33
C ALA A 199 11.63 0.73 4.14
N ALA A 200 12.24 1.44 5.09
CA ALA A 200 11.57 2.50 5.85
C ALA A 200 11.15 3.68 4.97
N GLU A 201 11.98 4.11 4.01
CA GLU A 201 11.64 5.18 3.07
C GLU A 201 10.48 4.78 2.13
N LEU A 202 10.45 3.54 1.66
CA LEU A 202 9.35 3.01 0.84
C LEU A 202 8.04 2.91 1.64
N ALA A 203 8.10 2.49 2.91
CA ALA A 203 6.95 2.46 3.80
C ALA A 203 6.39 3.88 4.05
N ALA A 204 7.27 4.86 4.29
CA ALA A 204 6.87 6.25 4.47
C ALA A 204 6.20 6.84 3.21
N LYS A 205 6.73 6.55 2.01
CA LYS A 205 6.11 7.01 0.74
C LYS A 205 4.70 6.45 0.55
N LYS A 206 4.49 5.16 0.80
CA LYS A 206 3.15 4.52 0.73
C LYS A 206 2.16 5.13 1.72
N ALA A 207 2.60 5.41 2.95
CA ALA A 207 1.75 6.08 3.94
C ALA A 207 1.36 7.51 3.52
N VAL A 208 2.26 8.24 2.84
CA VAL A 208 1.94 9.57 2.28
C VAL A 208 0.95 9.47 1.11
N GLU A 209 1.12 8.50 0.21
CA GLU A 209 0.16 8.24 -0.88
C GLU A 209 -1.24 7.90 -0.35
N GLU A 210 -1.34 7.07 0.69
CA GLU A 210 -2.60 6.71 1.34
C GLU A 210 -3.26 7.91 2.04
N LEU A 211 -2.49 8.77 2.72
CA LEU A 211 -2.99 10.01 3.32
C LEU A 211 -3.49 11.01 2.28
N VAL A 212 -2.78 11.17 1.16
CA VAL A 212 -3.22 12.04 0.05
C VAL A 212 -4.52 11.52 -0.57
N ALA A 213 -4.62 10.21 -0.82
CA ALA A 213 -5.85 9.59 -1.33
C ALA A 213 -7.03 9.77 -0.36
N ALA A 214 -6.80 9.66 0.95
CA ALA A 214 -7.81 9.91 1.98
C ALA A 214 -8.25 11.39 2.03
N GLU A 215 -7.32 12.34 1.88
CA GLU A 215 -7.63 13.77 1.84
C GLU A 215 -8.42 14.15 0.57
N GLU A 216 -8.06 13.58 -0.58
CA GLU A 216 -8.80 13.76 -1.84
C GLU A 216 -10.21 13.16 -1.77
N ALA A 217 -10.36 11.97 -1.19
CA ALA A 217 -11.67 11.36 -0.95
C ALA A 217 -12.54 12.21 0.00
N ALA A 218 -11.96 12.76 1.08
CA ALA A 218 -12.67 13.65 2.00
C ALA A 218 -13.10 14.98 1.33
N LYS A 219 -12.24 15.56 0.48
CA LYS A 219 -12.59 16.73 -0.34
C LYS A 219 -13.72 16.41 -1.32
N ALA A 220 -13.66 15.27 -2.01
CA ALA A 220 -14.70 14.83 -2.94
C ALA A 220 -16.06 14.64 -2.23
N ALA A 221 -16.07 14.01 -1.04
CA ALA A 221 -17.28 13.86 -0.23
C ALA A 221 -17.89 15.21 0.16
N LYS A 222 -17.06 16.16 0.64
CA LYS A 222 -17.53 17.50 1.00
C LYS A 222 -18.03 18.32 -0.19
N ILE A 223 -17.43 18.16 -1.37
CA ILE A 223 -17.92 18.76 -2.62
C ILE A 223 -19.27 18.16 -3.02
N ALA A 224 -19.46 16.84 -2.89
CA ALA A 224 -20.74 16.19 -3.17
C ALA A 224 -21.85 16.67 -2.22
N GLU A 225 -21.56 16.82 -0.93
CA GLU A 225 -22.49 17.38 0.06
C GLU A 225 -22.86 18.84 -0.26
N LEU A 226 -21.87 19.70 -0.56
CA LEU A 226 -22.10 21.09 -0.95
C LEU A 226 -22.92 21.19 -2.23
N ASN A 227 -22.62 20.39 -3.26
CA ASN A 227 -23.37 20.36 -4.51
C ASN A 227 -24.83 19.93 -4.30
N LYS A 228 -25.08 18.98 -3.40
CA LYS A 228 -26.44 18.58 -3.00
C LYS A 228 -27.17 19.76 -2.34
N ALA A 229 -26.55 20.40 -1.34
CA ALA A 229 -27.16 21.54 -0.64
C ALA A 229 -27.44 22.73 -1.58
N VAL A 230 -26.55 23.00 -2.55
CA VAL A 230 -26.75 24.04 -3.58
C VAL A 230 -27.91 23.68 -4.51
N ALA A 231 -28.04 22.41 -4.91
CA ALA A 231 -29.17 21.96 -5.73
C ALA A 231 -30.52 22.07 -4.99
N GLU A 232 -30.56 21.70 -3.70
CA GLU A 232 -31.75 21.83 -2.84
C GLU A 232 -32.14 23.31 -2.62
N ALA A 233 -31.16 24.19 -2.41
CA ALA A 233 -31.38 25.63 -2.30
C ALA A 233 -31.90 26.23 -3.63
N ALA A 234 -31.30 25.88 -4.77
CA ALA A 234 -31.75 26.33 -6.09
C ALA A 234 -33.17 25.86 -6.43
N ALA A 235 -33.53 24.62 -6.06
CA ALA A 235 -34.90 24.13 -6.20
C ALA A 235 -35.90 24.91 -5.32
N THR A 236 -35.51 25.27 -4.10
CA THR A 236 -36.32 26.09 -3.19
C THR A 236 -36.52 27.51 -3.72
N GLU A 237 -35.47 28.13 -4.26
CA GLU A 237 -35.58 29.45 -4.90
C GLU A 237 -36.50 29.42 -6.13
N LEU A 238 -36.39 28.39 -6.98
CA LEU A 238 -37.26 28.22 -8.14
C LEU A 238 -38.75 28.11 -7.75
N VAL A 239 -39.06 27.36 -6.68
CA VAL A 239 -40.43 27.26 -6.14
C VAL A 239 -40.92 28.61 -5.60
N ALA A 240 -40.06 29.36 -4.91
CA ALA A 240 -40.40 30.70 -4.43
C ALA A 240 -40.67 31.68 -5.59
N GLN A 241 -39.83 31.67 -6.64
CA GLN A 241 -40.05 32.45 -7.85
C GLN A 241 -41.34 32.05 -8.57
N GLN A 242 -41.64 30.76 -8.69
CA GLN A 242 -42.86 30.27 -9.32
C GLN A 242 -44.13 30.75 -8.58
N SER A 243 -44.14 30.69 -7.24
CA SER A 243 -45.23 31.24 -6.42
C SER A 243 -45.48 32.73 -6.71
N VAL A 244 -44.43 33.54 -6.85
CA VAL A 244 -44.53 34.96 -7.22
C VAL A 244 -45.13 35.15 -8.63
N ILE A 245 -44.80 34.29 -9.60
CA ILE A 245 -45.39 34.35 -10.95
C ILE A 245 -46.90 34.03 -10.89
N CYS A 246 -47.30 32.99 -10.15
CA CYS A 246 -48.72 32.67 -9.94
C CYS A 246 -49.48 33.83 -9.28
N GLN A 247 -48.90 34.45 -8.23
CA GLN A 247 -49.50 35.60 -7.55
C GLN A 247 -49.69 36.80 -8.48
N ARG A 248 -48.72 37.07 -9.37
CA ARG A 248 -48.83 38.12 -10.38
C ARG A 248 -49.93 37.83 -11.40
N LYS A 249 -49.99 36.61 -11.96
CA LYS A 249 -51.10 36.19 -12.85
C LYS A 249 -52.46 36.32 -12.17
N TYR A 250 -52.57 35.95 -10.89
CA TYR A 250 -53.77 36.21 -10.11
C TYR A 250 -54.08 37.70 -10.07
N ALA A 251 -53.11 38.56 -9.73
CA ALA A 251 -53.30 40.02 -9.67
C ALA A 251 -53.78 40.61 -11.01
N ASP A 252 -53.14 40.23 -12.12
CA ASP A 252 -53.50 40.63 -13.49
C ASP A 252 -55.00 40.31 -13.78
N SER A 253 -55.46 39.11 -13.40
CA SER A 253 -56.88 38.74 -13.55
C SER A 253 -57.82 39.66 -12.77
N GLN A 254 -57.41 40.14 -11.58
CA GLN A 254 -58.23 41.03 -10.77
C GLN A 254 -58.28 42.45 -11.36
N GLU A 255 -57.26 42.88 -12.10
CA GLU A 255 -57.32 44.14 -12.86
C GLU A 255 -58.33 44.04 -14.00
N LYS A 256 -58.27 42.94 -14.78
CA LYS A 256 -59.27 42.63 -15.81
C LYS A 256 -60.69 42.55 -15.26
N TYR A 257 -60.87 41.97 -14.07
CA TYR A 257 -62.17 41.91 -13.40
C TYR A 257 -62.71 43.30 -13.08
N ARG A 258 -61.87 44.19 -12.52
CA ARG A 258 -62.25 45.58 -12.19
C ARG A 258 -62.54 46.42 -13.45
N ALA A 259 -61.90 46.11 -14.57
CA ALA A 259 -62.19 46.69 -15.88
C ALA A 259 -63.47 46.13 -16.54
N GLY A 260 -64.19 45.20 -15.90
CA GLY A 260 -65.38 44.55 -16.46
C GLY A 260 -65.07 43.49 -17.54
N GLN A 261 -63.80 43.13 -17.73
CA GLN A 261 -63.34 42.19 -18.74
C GLN A 261 -63.46 40.74 -18.23
N TYR A 262 -64.70 40.31 -17.96
CA TYR A 262 -64.98 39.07 -17.23
C TYR A 262 -64.54 37.78 -17.96
N VAL A 263 -64.63 37.74 -19.29
CA VAL A 263 -64.16 36.59 -20.08
C VAL A 263 -62.63 36.50 -20.04
N GLU A 264 -61.93 37.63 -20.17
CA GLU A 264 -60.47 37.70 -20.06
C GLU A 264 -59.99 37.38 -18.63
N THR A 265 -60.74 37.80 -17.61
CA THR A 265 -60.49 37.42 -16.20
C THR A 265 -60.47 35.90 -16.04
N VAL A 266 -61.48 35.20 -16.56
CA VAL A 266 -61.55 33.74 -16.47
C VAL A 266 -60.40 33.10 -17.24
N ALA A 267 -60.07 33.57 -18.44
CA ALA A 267 -58.95 33.04 -19.22
C ALA A 267 -57.60 33.14 -18.49
N ILE A 268 -57.31 34.26 -17.81
CA ILE A 268 -56.08 34.42 -17.02
C ILE A 268 -56.08 33.51 -15.78
N LEU A 269 -57.23 33.34 -15.12
CA LEU A 269 -57.35 32.39 -13.99
C LEU A 269 -57.20 30.94 -14.45
N GLU A 270 -57.73 30.57 -15.61
CA GLU A 270 -57.55 29.23 -16.21
C GLU A 270 -56.11 28.98 -16.65
N GLU A 271 -55.43 29.98 -17.23
CA GLU A 271 -53.99 29.94 -17.53
C GLU A 271 -53.15 29.73 -16.25
N MET A 272 -53.45 30.48 -15.18
CA MET A 272 -52.76 30.33 -13.89
C MET A 272 -52.95 28.92 -13.29
N LEU A 273 -54.13 28.32 -13.45
CA LEU A 273 -54.43 26.96 -12.97
C LEU A 273 -53.79 25.85 -13.81
N GLN A 274 -53.24 26.17 -14.98
CA GLN A 274 -52.44 25.26 -15.81
C GLN A 274 -50.93 25.36 -15.51
N MET A 275 -50.50 26.28 -14.65
CA MET A 275 -49.10 26.43 -14.26
C MET A 275 -48.75 25.49 -13.10
N ASP A 276 -47.68 24.71 -13.27
CA ASP A 276 -47.12 23.88 -12.20
C ASP A 276 -46.61 24.73 -11.03
N GLY A 277 -46.65 24.19 -9.82
CA GLY A 277 -46.04 24.80 -8.63
C GLY A 277 -46.76 26.03 -8.04
N CYS A 278 -47.98 26.34 -8.49
CA CYS A 278 -48.80 27.35 -7.83
C CYS A 278 -49.33 26.86 -6.47
N ASP A 279 -49.35 27.75 -5.48
CA ASP A 279 -49.89 27.50 -4.14
C ASP A 279 -51.36 27.02 -4.17
N GLU A 280 -51.72 26.10 -3.27
CA GLU A 280 -53.06 25.49 -3.22
C GLU A 280 -54.16 26.45 -2.72
N GLU A 281 -53.86 27.37 -1.79
CA GLU A 281 -54.84 28.37 -1.36
C GLU A 281 -55.11 29.38 -2.48
N LEU A 282 -54.07 29.82 -3.20
CA LEU A 282 -54.19 30.67 -4.38
C LEU A 282 -54.95 29.98 -5.52
N SER A 283 -54.66 28.71 -5.79
CA SER A 283 -55.28 27.91 -6.84
C SER A 283 -56.76 27.63 -6.54
N SER A 284 -57.09 27.17 -5.34
CA SER A 284 -58.49 26.95 -4.93
C SER A 284 -59.30 28.25 -4.93
N LYS A 285 -58.67 29.38 -4.56
CA LYS A 285 -59.24 30.74 -4.69
C LYS A 285 -59.53 31.11 -6.14
N ALA A 286 -58.58 30.92 -7.04
CA ALA A 286 -58.76 31.18 -8.47
C ALA A 286 -59.91 30.36 -9.06
N GLN A 287 -59.94 29.05 -8.81
CA GLN A 287 -60.98 28.17 -9.33
C GLN A 287 -62.37 28.51 -8.76
N TYR A 288 -62.47 28.97 -7.50
CA TYR A 288 -63.70 29.54 -6.94
C TYR A 288 -64.14 30.83 -7.64
N TYR A 289 -63.20 31.75 -7.92
CA TYR A 289 -63.54 33.03 -8.57
C TYR A 289 -63.91 32.88 -10.05
N ILE A 290 -63.43 31.85 -10.75
CA ILE A 290 -63.97 31.44 -12.06
C ILE A 290 -65.46 31.13 -11.94
N GLY A 291 -65.86 30.34 -10.93
CA GLY A 291 -67.27 30.02 -10.69
C GLY A 291 -68.10 31.24 -10.35
N TYR A 292 -67.58 32.12 -9.48
CA TYR A 292 -68.24 33.39 -9.13
C TYR A 292 -68.45 34.29 -10.34
N ASN A 293 -67.44 34.44 -11.19
CA ASN A 293 -67.51 35.24 -12.41
C ASN A 293 -68.55 34.67 -13.39
N TYR A 294 -68.54 33.34 -13.62
CA TYR A 294 -69.55 32.71 -14.46
C TYR A 294 -70.97 32.94 -13.95
N ALA A 295 -71.23 32.79 -12.65
CA ALA A 295 -72.57 32.96 -12.10
C ALA A 295 -73.05 34.42 -12.17
N ASN A 296 -72.26 35.34 -11.63
CA ASN A 296 -72.72 36.69 -11.29
C ASN A 296 -72.42 37.73 -12.37
N ASP A 297 -71.39 37.52 -13.19
CA ASP A 297 -70.92 38.50 -14.16
C ASP A 297 -71.14 38.07 -15.62
N GLN A 298 -71.20 36.75 -15.88
CA GLN A 298 -71.52 36.19 -17.20
C GLN A 298 -72.86 35.41 -17.26
N PHE A 299 -73.61 35.35 -16.16
CA PHE A 299 -74.94 34.72 -16.05
C PHE A 299 -75.03 33.22 -16.46
N LYS A 300 -73.92 32.49 -16.35
CA LYS A 300 -73.73 31.07 -16.75
C LYS A 300 -73.74 30.13 -15.54
N LEU A 301 -74.92 29.98 -14.93
CA LEU A 301 -75.13 29.19 -13.71
C LEU A 301 -74.58 27.75 -13.77
N GLU A 302 -74.70 27.04 -14.89
CA GLU A 302 -74.18 25.67 -15.03
C GLU A 302 -72.65 25.61 -15.10
N GLN A 303 -72.00 26.61 -15.72
CA GLN A 303 -70.53 26.69 -15.73
C GLN A 303 -69.99 27.06 -14.35
N ALA A 304 -70.72 27.93 -13.63
CA ALA A 304 -70.41 28.25 -12.24
C ALA A 304 -70.51 27.03 -11.31
N ARG A 305 -71.62 26.27 -11.37
CA ARG A 305 -71.80 25.02 -10.62
C ARG A 305 -70.63 24.05 -10.87
N LYS A 306 -70.24 23.84 -12.13
CA LYS A 306 -69.09 22.99 -12.50
C LYS A 306 -67.76 23.52 -11.94
N ALA A 307 -67.52 24.83 -12.00
CA ALA A 307 -66.32 25.43 -11.46
C ALA A 307 -66.23 25.30 -9.93
N TYR A 308 -67.34 25.46 -9.20
CA TYR A 308 -67.37 25.21 -7.76
C TYR A 308 -67.16 23.74 -7.41
N GLN A 309 -67.74 22.81 -8.19
CA GLN A 309 -67.53 21.38 -8.01
C GLN A 309 -66.05 21.01 -8.18
N LYS A 310 -65.37 21.52 -9.21
CA LYS A 310 -63.92 21.37 -9.37
C LYS A 310 -63.13 21.80 -8.14
N VAL A 311 -63.53 22.88 -7.44
CA VAL A 311 -62.83 23.29 -6.20
C VAL A 311 -62.92 22.20 -5.13
N VAL A 312 -64.09 21.57 -4.97
CA VAL A 312 -64.33 20.52 -3.97
C VAL A 312 -63.68 19.19 -4.36
N ASP A 313 -63.58 18.90 -5.65
CA ASP A 313 -63.01 17.65 -6.17
C ASP A 313 -61.47 17.66 -6.16
N ILE A 314 -60.84 18.82 -6.39
CA ILE A 314 -59.38 18.94 -6.61
C ILE A 314 -58.61 19.30 -5.33
N TYR A 315 -59.16 20.18 -4.48
CA TYR A 315 -58.41 20.77 -3.37
C TYR A 315 -58.83 20.22 -2.00
N PRO A 316 -57.91 20.12 -1.02
CA PRO A 316 -58.20 19.51 0.28
C PRO A 316 -59.26 20.28 1.09
N ALA A 317 -60.05 19.53 1.85
CA ALA A 317 -61.04 20.08 2.77
C ALA A 317 -60.40 20.96 3.86
N GLY A 318 -61.14 21.94 4.36
CA GLY A 318 -60.63 22.93 5.32
C GLY A 318 -60.05 24.19 4.67
N LEU A 319 -59.67 24.15 3.38
CA LEU A 319 -59.35 25.36 2.63
C LEU A 319 -60.59 26.26 2.50
N LYS A 320 -60.41 27.55 2.76
CA LYS A 320 -61.49 28.56 2.81
C LYS A 320 -62.39 28.55 1.57
N TYR A 321 -61.81 28.39 0.39
CA TYR A 321 -62.53 28.42 -0.88
C TYR A 321 -63.20 27.08 -1.22
N VAL A 322 -62.72 25.96 -0.68
CA VAL A 322 -63.42 24.67 -0.72
C VAL A 322 -64.71 24.75 0.10
N GLU A 323 -64.65 25.28 1.32
CA GLU A 323 -65.84 25.46 2.15
C GLU A 323 -66.83 26.49 1.56
N TYR A 324 -66.34 27.54 0.90
CA TYR A 324 -67.21 28.48 0.17
C TYR A 324 -67.88 27.84 -1.06
N SER A 325 -67.17 26.98 -1.81
CA SER A 325 -67.76 26.20 -2.92
C SER A 325 -68.82 25.22 -2.44
N LYS A 326 -68.63 24.54 -1.31
CA LYS A 326 -69.67 23.69 -0.70
C LYS A 326 -70.95 24.46 -0.38
N LEU A 327 -70.83 25.67 0.20
CA LEU A 327 -71.98 26.55 0.46
C LEU A 327 -72.68 26.99 -0.83
N LYS A 328 -71.94 27.32 -1.89
CA LYS A 328 -72.51 27.60 -3.22
C LYS A 328 -73.31 26.40 -3.74
N LEU A 329 -72.71 25.21 -3.74
CA LEU A 329 -73.31 23.98 -4.25
C LEU A 329 -74.57 23.57 -3.48
N ALA A 330 -74.66 23.84 -2.17
CA ALA A 330 -75.88 23.64 -1.40
C ALA A 330 -77.06 24.50 -1.91
N SER A 331 -76.80 25.74 -2.35
CA SER A 331 -77.83 26.61 -2.95
C SER A 331 -78.28 26.10 -4.32
N TYR A 332 -77.34 25.55 -5.09
CA TYR A 332 -77.65 24.87 -6.35
C TYR A 332 -78.52 23.62 -6.13
N LEU A 333 -78.22 22.78 -5.13
CA LEU A 333 -79.02 21.61 -4.79
C LEU A 333 -80.44 21.99 -4.36
N THR A 334 -80.59 22.97 -3.45
CA THR A 334 -81.92 23.45 -3.03
C THR A 334 -82.71 24.08 -4.20
N SER A 335 -82.04 24.67 -5.19
CA SER A 335 -82.68 25.14 -6.41
C SER A 335 -83.21 24.01 -7.30
N ASP A 336 -82.58 22.83 -7.27
CA ASP A 336 -83.01 21.65 -8.04
C ASP A 336 -84.16 20.93 -7.31
N GLU A 337 -84.11 20.84 -5.98
CA GLU A 337 -85.23 20.40 -5.14
C GLU A 337 -86.49 21.25 -5.40
N ALA A 338 -86.34 22.58 -5.45
CA ALA A 338 -87.45 23.49 -5.73
C ALA A 338 -88.04 23.32 -7.15
N GLU A 339 -87.21 22.94 -8.11
CA GLU A 339 -87.63 22.63 -9.48
C GLU A 339 -88.36 21.29 -9.54
N ALA A 340 -87.92 20.29 -8.78
CA ALA A 340 -88.60 19.00 -8.65
C ALA A 340 -89.98 19.15 -7.99
N ALA A 341 -90.08 19.89 -6.89
CA ALA A 341 -91.34 20.20 -6.21
C ALA A 341 -92.32 20.94 -7.15
N TYR A 342 -91.84 21.90 -7.95
CA TYR A 342 -92.66 22.60 -8.95
C TYR A 342 -93.21 21.64 -10.02
N LYS A 343 -92.39 20.72 -10.53
CA LYS A 343 -92.79 19.70 -11.51
C LYS A 343 -93.77 18.67 -10.94
N ALA A 344 -93.68 18.37 -9.64
CA ALA A 344 -94.65 17.52 -8.93
C ALA A 344 -96.00 18.22 -8.66
N GLY A 345 -96.11 19.53 -8.90
CA GLY A 345 -97.30 20.33 -8.58
C GLY A 345 -97.35 20.86 -7.14
N ASN A 346 -96.30 20.63 -6.34
CA ASN A 346 -96.20 21.08 -4.95
C ASN A 346 -95.81 22.57 -4.89
N PHE A 347 -96.68 23.46 -5.38
CA PHE A 347 -96.34 24.88 -5.61
C PHE A 347 -95.91 25.64 -4.35
N THR A 348 -96.54 25.39 -3.20
CA THR A 348 -96.18 26.03 -1.91
C THR A 348 -94.80 25.58 -1.41
N GLU A 349 -94.49 24.28 -1.56
CA GLU A 349 -93.18 23.70 -1.21
C GLU A 349 -92.09 24.25 -2.14
N ALA A 350 -92.36 24.28 -3.45
CA ALA A 350 -91.46 24.84 -4.44
C ALA A 350 -91.11 26.30 -4.11
N VAL A 351 -92.10 27.14 -3.80
CA VAL A 351 -91.89 28.53 -3.36
C VAL A 351 -91.01 28.58 -2.11
N ALA A 352 -91.32 27.81 -1.06
CA ALA A 352 -90.54 27.81 0.18
C ALA A 352 -89.07 27.41 -0.06
N LEU A 353 -88.82 26.42 -0.92
CA LEU A 353 -87.46 26.02 -1.32
C LEU A 353 -86.75 27.11 -2.13
N ARG A 354 -87.44 27.78 -3.06
CA ARG A 354 -86.85 28.91 -3.83
C ARG A 354 -86.51 30.10 -2.94
N GLU A 355 -87.37 30.45 -1.98
CA GLU A 355 -87.09 31.51 -1.01
C GLU A 355 -85.96 31.13 -0.05
N LYS A 356 -85.83 29.84 0.30
CA LYS A 356 -84.70 29.28 1.06
C LYS A 356 -83.38 29.45 0.29
N VAL A 357 -83.32 29.20 -1.03
CA VAL A 357 -82.12 29.47 -1.86
C VAL A 357 -81.63 30.91 -1.69
N VAL A 358 -82.55 31.88 -1.75
CA VAL A 358 -82.26 33.32 -1.63
C VAL A 358 -81.71 33.69 -0.25
N GLN A 359 -82.02 32.92 0.79
CA GLN A 359 -81.55 33.14 2.16
C GLN A 359 -80.22 32.44 2.47
N GLN A 360 -79.72 31.56 1.60
CA GLN A 360 -78.52 30.78 1.89
C GLN A 360 -77.24 31.62 1.86
N LYS A 361 -76.37 31.37 2.85
CA LYS A 361 -75.06 32.00 2.97
C LYS A 361 -74.25 31.74 1.70
N LYS A 362 -73.65 32.80 1.15
CA LYS A 362 -72.84 32.76 -0.09
C LYS A 362 -73.61 32.33 -1.35
N CYS A 363 -74.95 32.29 -1.40
CA CYS A 363 -75.68 32.06 -2.66
C CYS A 363 -75.17 33.01 -3.77
N ASP A 364 -75.20 32.58 -5.04
CA ASP A 364 -74.97 33.48 -6.17
C ASP A 364 -76.15 34.44 -6.35
N ASN A 365 -75.86 35.70 -6.66
CA ASN A 365 -76.87 36.73 -6.89
C ASN A 365 -77.76 36.35 -8.07
N GLU A 366 -77.19 35.75 -9.11
CA GLU A 366 -77.93 35.27 -10.28
C GLU A 366 -78.81 34.05 -9.95
N LEU A 367 -78.32 33.12 -9.12
CA LEU A 367 -79.11 31.97 -8.68
C LEU A 367 -80.27 32.40 -7.77
N ALA A 368 -80.02 33.38 -6.91
CA ALA A 368 -81.03 34.00 -6.05
C ALA A 368 -82.07 34.77 -6.88
N ALA A 369 -81.65 35.58 -7.87
CA ALA A 369 -82.54 36.31 -8.76
C ALA A 369 -83.43 35.35 -9.57
N LYS A 370 -82.85 34.30 -10.16
CA LYS A 370 -83.59 33.22 -10.83
C LYS A 370 -84.66 32.60 -9.92
N ASN A 371 -84.28 32.20 -8.70
CA ASN A 371 -85.21 31.52 -7.79
C ASN A 371 -86.29 32.47 -7.25
N GLN A 372 -85.95 33.71 -6.92
CA GLN A 372 -86.91 34.71 -6.47
C GLN A 372 -87.91 35.10 -7.58
N TYR A 373 -87.46 35.15 -8.85
CA TYR A 373 -88.32 35.38 -10.00
C TYR A 373 -89.30 34.22 -10.21
N LEU A 374 -88.80 32.98 -10.14
CA LEU A 374 -89.63 31.79 -10.27
C LEU A 374 -90.61 31.64 -9.10
N ALA A 375 -90.25 32.05 -7.88
CA ALA A 375 -91.19 32.14 -6.75
C ALA A 375 -92.29 33.18 -7.03
N GLY A 376 -91.94 34.38 -7.52
CA GLY A 376 -92.90 35.39 -7.97
C GLY A 376 -93.85 34.92 -9.07
N TYR A 377 -93.34 34.13 -10.02
CA TYR A 377 -94.16 33.49 -11.06
C TYR A 377 -95.15 32.45 -10.50
N ILE A 378 -94.73 31.66 -9.50
CA ILE A 378 -95.63 30.69 -8.83
C ILE A 378 -96.71 31.45 -8.04
N TYR A 379 -96.35 32.50 -7.30
CA TYR A 379 -97.34 33.36 -6.63
C TYR A 379 -98.34 33.95 -7.63
N GLN A 380 -97.88 34.42 -8.79
CA GLN A 380 -98.74 35.04 -9.81
C GLN A 380 -99.68 34.04 -10.49
N ILE A 381 -99.17 32.89 -10.92
CA ILE A 381 -99.86 32.01 -11.88
C ILE A 381 -100.46 30.76 -11.24
N LYS A 382 -99.98 30.35 -10.06
CA LYS A 382 -100.37 29.09 -9.40
C LYS A 382 -101.10 29.29 -8.08
N LEU A 383 -100.84 30.39 -7.37
CA LEU A 383 -101.38 30.67 -6.04
C LEU A 383 -102.26 31.94 -5.97
N ASP A 384 -102.31 32.72 -7.05
CA ASP A 384 -103.07 33.99 -7.17
C ASP A 384 -102.81 35.01 -6.04
N ASP A 385 -101.58 35.03 -5.53
CA ASP A 385 -101.17 35.92 -4.44
C ASP A 385 -100.47 37.17 -4.99
N LEU A 386 -101.26 38.19 -5.32
CA LEU A 386 -100.76 39.43 -5.92
C LEU A 386 -99.79 40.20 -5.01
N VAL A 387 -99.99 40.14 -3.69
CA VAL A 387 -99.14 40.84 -2.71
C VAL A 387 -97.75 40.21 -2.69
N LYS A 388 -97.67 38.88 -2.55
CA LYS A 388 -96.39 38.16 -2.59
C LYS A 388 -95.76 38.18 -3.97
N THR A 389 -96.55 38.20 -5.04
CA THR A 389 -96.07 38.42 -6.41
C THR A 389 -95.31 39.75 -6.53
N LYS A 390 -95.93 40.86 -6.10
CA LYS A 390 -95.31 42.20 -6.16
C LYS A 390 -94.07 42.27 -5.25
N ALA A 391 -94.10 41.68 -4.07
CA ALA A 391 -92.93 41.59 -3.17
C ALA A 391 -91.77 40.78 -3.79
N ALA A 392 -92.06 39.60 -4.35
CA ALA A 392 -91.07 38.73 -4.95
C ALA A 392 -90.38 39.39 -6.15
N TYR A 393 -91.13 39.96 -7.09
CA TYR A 393 -90.53 40.60 -8.27
C TYR A 393 -89.70 41.85 -7.91
N ASN A 394 -90.13 42.68 -6.96
CA ASN A 394 -89.30 43.80 -6.48
C ASN A 394 -87.98 43.29 -5.86
N LYS A 395 -88.02 42.16 -5.14
CA LYS A 395 -86.82 41.54 -4.56
C LYS A 395 -85.87 40.96 -5.60
N VAL A 396 -86.34 40.53 -6.79
CA VAL A 396 -85.44 40.15 -7.90
C VAL A 396 -84.59 41.34 -8.34
N ILE A 397 -85.22 42.52 -8.48
CA ILE A 397 -84.59 43.75 -8.94
C ILE A 397 -83.49 44.19 -7.95
N THR A 398 -83.72 44.04 -6.64
CA THR A 398 -82.71 44.38 -5.63
C THR A 398 -81.60 43.33 -5.49
N LEU A 399 -81.91 42.05 -5.69
CA LEU A 399 -80.91 40.96 -5.61
C LEU A 399 -79.87 41.03 -6.72
N HIS A 400 -80.29 41.26 -7.97
CA HIS A 400 -79.35 41.33 -9.08
C HIS A 400 -79.83 42.28 -10.21
N PRO A 401 -79.64 43.61 -10.06
CA PRO A 401 -80.19 44.61 -10.99
C PRO A 401 -79.78 44.44 -12.46
N LYS A 402 -78.63 43.81 -12.74
CA LYS A 402 -78.10 43.56 -14.08
C LYS A 402 -78.60 42.25 -14.72
N SER A 403 -79.31 41.42 -13.96
CA SER A 403 -79.81 40.13 -14.40
C SER A 403 -80.96 40.27 -15.40
N GLU A 404 -81.04 39.36 -16.38
CA GLU A 404 -82.21 39.21 -17.24
C GLU A 404 -83.49 38.94 -16.41
N TYR A 405 -83.37 38.28 -15.25
CA TYR A 405 -84.50 38.08 -14.34
C TYR A 405 -85.02 39.38 -13.73
N ALA A 406 -84.16 40.39 -13.51
CA ALA A 406 -84.59 41.70 -13.03
C ALA A 406 -85.41 42.44 -14.10
N THR A 407 -84.97 42.41 -15.36
CA THR A 407 -85.75 42.95 -16.50
C THR A 407 -87.08 42.21 -16.66
N LYS A 408 -87.08 40.88 -16.57
CA LYS A 408 -88.32 40.07 -16.59
C LYS A 408 -89.26 40.43 -15.43
N ALA A 409 -88.72 40.65 -14.23
CA ALA A 409 -89.49 41.07 -13.06
C ALA A 409 -90.10 42.49 -13.23
N GLN A 410 -89.35 43.44 -13.79
CA GLN A 410 -89.85 44.79 -14.11
C GLN A 410 -91.01 44.72 -15.12
N ASN A 411 -90.84 43.98 -16.22
CA ASN A 411 -91.88 43.80 -17.23
C ASN A 411 -93.14 43.14 -16.66
N LYS A 412 -92.98 42.20 -15.72
CA LYS A 412 -94.10 41.60 -15.00
C LYS A 412 -94.80 42.59 -14.07
N LEU A 413 -94.07 43.39 -13.30
CA LEU A 413 -94.63 44.41 -12.42
C LEU A 413 -95.39 45.50 -13.17
N ALA A 414 -94.95 45.88 -14.37
CA ALA A 414 -95.62 46.87 -15.21
C ALA A 414 -96.98 46.39 -15.77
N GLY A 415 -97.26 45.08 -15.74
CA GLY A 415 -98.52 44.47 -16.16
C GLY A 415 -99.41 43.96 -15.02
N LEU A 416 -99.19 44.42 -13.78
CA LEU A 416 -99.87 43.99 -12.54
C LEU A 416 -100.49 45.16 -11.74
#